data_AF-A0A961C3Z4-F1
#
_entry.id   AF-A0A961C3Z4-F1
#
_cell.length_a   1.000
_cell.length_b   1.000
_cell.length_c   1.000
_cell.angle_alpha   90.00
_cell.angle_beta   90.00
_cell.angle_gamma   90.00
#
_symmetry.space_group_name_H-M   'P 1'
#
loop_
_entity.id
_entity.type
_entity.pdbx_description
1 polymer ?
#
loop_
_entity_poly.entity_id
_entity_poly.type
_entity_poly.pdbx_seq_one_letter_code
_entity_poly.pdbx_strand_id
1 'polypeptide(L)' 'MSEIIQTDARGRVVLTNRKSEHFLKTELPDGTIVLKPGVFVTTAQREYDTTPELQDLLAQAANSRTVRRNRRRA' A
#
# COMPACT_ATOMS: atom_id res chain seq x y z
N MET A 1 9.27 14.54 -22.46
CA MET A 1 8.48 15.78 -22.48
C MET A 1 8.54 16.37 -21.09
N SER A 2 8.99 17.61 -20.96
CA SER A 2 9.11 18.33 -19.68
C SER A 2 8.20 19.55 -19.73
N GLU A 3 7.53 19.84 -18.62
CA GLU A 3 6.73 21.05 -18.45
C GLU A 3 7.27 21.87 -17.29
N ILE A 4 7.21 23.20 -17.42
CA ILE A 4 7.47 24.11 -16.30
C ILE A 4 6.15 24.30 -15.58
N ILE A 5 6.15 24.03 -14.29
CA ILE A 5 4.98 24.18 -13.40
C ILE A 5 5.32 25.15 -12.28
N GLN A 6 4.30 25.79 -11.73
CA GLN A 6 4.42 26.75 -10.64
C GLN A 6 3.59 26.31 -9.44
N THR A 7 4.12 26.55 -8.24
CA THR A 7 3.38 26.35 -6.99
C THR A 7 2.36 27.46 -6.77
N ASP A 8 1.21 27.10 -6.19
CA ASP A 8 0.25 28.10 -5.71
C ASP A 8 0.71 28.75 -4.38
N ALA A 9 -0.07 29.71 -3.88
CA ALA A 9 0.22 30.41 -2.62
C ALA A 9 0.26 29.49 -1.37
N ARG A 10 -0.18 28.23 -1.48
CA ARG A 10 -0.14 27.22 -0.42
C ARG A 10 0.96 26.18 -0.65
N GLY A 11 1.83 26.39 -1.64
CA GLY A 11 2.93 25.48 -1.98
C GLY A 11 2.48 24.20 -2.69
N ARG A 12 1.28 24.18 -3.28
CA ARG A 12 0.77 23.00 -3.99
C ARG A 12 1.20 23.02 -5.45
N VAL A 13 1.46 21.82 -6.00
CA VAL A 13 1.78 21.61 -7.40
C VAL A 13 0.67 20.79 -8.05
N VAL A 14 0.23 21.20 -9.24
CA VAL A 14 -0.72 20.44 -10.06
C VAL A 14 0.07 19.62 -11.07
N LEU A 15 -0.17 18.31 -11.08
CA LEU A 15 0.38 17.41 -12.10
C LEU A 15 -0.66 17.23 -13.20
N THR A 16 -0.43 17.85 -14.35
CA THR A 16 -1.37 17.83 -15.48
C THR A 16 -1.61 16.38 -15.95
N ASN A 17 -2.84 16.07 -16.36
CA ASN A 17 -3.25 14.74 -16.85
C ASN A 17 -3.13 13.57 -15.87
N ARG A 18 -3.02 13.84 -14.56
CA ARG A 18 -3.10 12.79 -13.53
C ARG A 18 -4.35 12.94 -12.67
N LYS A 19 -4.95 11.81 -12.31
CA LYS A 19 -6.04 11.78 -11.32
C LYS A 19 -5.44 11.97 -9.92
N SER A 20 -6.29 12.15 -8.92
CA SER A 20 -5.87 12.16 -7.51
C SER A 20 -5.23 10.82 -7.17
N GLU A 21 -3.90 10.79 -7.15
CA GLU A 21 -3.06 9.63 -6.87
C GLU A 21 -2.17 9.93 -5.66
N HIS A 22 -1.74 8.88 -4.97
CA HIS A 22 -0.79 9.00 -3.87
C HIS A 22 0.63 8.80 -4.39
N PHE A 23 1.56 9.62 -3.90
CA PHE A 23 2.96 9.57 -4.26
C PHE A 23 3.83 9.50 -3.02
N LEU A 24 4.85 8.65 -3.06
CA LEU A 24 6.00 8.73 -2.18
C LEU A 24 6.91 9.86 -2.67
N LYS A 25 7.07 10.91 -1.86
CA LYS A 25 8.02 11.99 -2.10
C LYS A 25 9.39 11.58 -1.57
N THR A 26 10.41 11.68 -2.41
CA THR A 26 11.82 11.62 -2.01
C THR A 26 12.52 12.89 -2.47
N GLU A 27 13.28 13.51 -1.58
CA GLU A 27 14.09 14.69 -1.88
C GLU A 27 15.55 14.25 -1.95
N LEU A 28 16.18 14.49 -3.10
CA LEU A 28 17.58 14.15 -3.33
C LEU A 28 18.48 15.32 -2.90
N PRO A 29 19.77 15.07 -2.58
CA PRO A 29 20.69 16.10 -2.10
C PRO A 29 20.94 17.26 -3.07
N ASP A 30 20.70 17.05 -4.36
CA ASP A 30 20.79 18.05 -5.43
C ASP A 30 19.54 18.96 -5.51
N GLY A 31 18.56 18.77 -4.64
CA GLY A 31 17.28 19.49 -4.64
C GLY A 31 16.23 18.88 -5.58
N THR A 32 16.54 17.76 -6.25
CA THR A 32 15.57 17.07 -7.09
C THR A 32 14.49 16.41 -6.24
N ILE A 33 13.23 16.71 -6.55
CA ILE A 33 12.07 16.05 -5.94
C ILE A 33 11.61 14.91 -6.86
N VAL A 34 11.64 13.69 -6.34
CA VAL A 34 11.13 12.49 -7.03
C VAL A 34 9.80 12.09 -6.42
N LEU A 35 8.78 11.95 -7.28
CA LEU A 35 7.46 11.45 -6.91
C LEU A 35 7.26 10.07 -7.52
N LYS A 36 7.13 9.04 -6.67
CA LYS A 36 6.84 7.67 -7.11
C LYS A 36 5.40 7.31 -6.76
N PRO A 37 4.57 6.81 -7.70
CA PRO A 37 3.23 6.31 -7.36
C PRO A 37 3.32 5.30 -6.22
N GLY A 38 2.45 5.45 -5.22
CA GLY A 38 2.42 4.60 -4.05
C GLY A 38 0.99 4.29 -3.64
N VAL A 39 0.81 3.14 -2.99
CA VAL A 39 -0.46 2.75 -2.38
C VAL A 39 -0.23 2.65 -0.87
N PHE A 40 -1.13 3.22 -0.08
CA PHE A 40 -1.11 3.03 1.36
C PHE A 40 -1.63 1.62 1.69
N VAL A 41 -0.80 0.80 2.31
CA VAL A 41 -1.18 -0.52 2.80
C VAL A 41 -1.10 -0.56 4.32
N THR A 42 -1.98 -1.33 4.95
CA THR A 42 -1.91 -1.57 6.40
C THR A 42 -0.67 -2.42 6.73
N THR A 43 -0.23 -2.39 7.99
CA THR A 43 0.88 -3.23 8.45
C THR A 43 0.61 -4.72 8.18
N ALA A 44 -0.63 -5.17 8.42
CA ALA A 44 -1.04 -6.55 8.18
C ALA A 44 -0.99 -6.92 6.68
N GLN A 45 -1.43 -6.02 5.80
CA GLN A 45 -1.35 -6.26 4.36
C GLN A 45 0.11 -6.33 3.89
N ARG A 46 0.96 -5.42 4.38
CA ARG A 46 2.40 -5.46 4.08
C ARG A 46 3.02 -6.78 4.54
N GLU A 47 2.74 -7.22 5.75
CA GLU A 47 3.26 -8.47 6.30
C GLU A 47 2.80 -9.68 5.49
N TYR A 48 1.52 -9.70 5.10
CA TYR A 48 0.99 -10.70 4.18
C TYR A 48 1.73 -10.70 2.83
N ASP A 49 1.92 -9.54 2.21
CA ASP A 49 2.55 -9.42 0.89
C ASP A 49 4.05 -9.77 0.90
N THR A 50 4.76 -9.52 2.02
CA THR A 50 6.21 -9.75 2.12
C THR A 50 6.60 -11.12 2.66
N THR A 51 5.66 -11.89 3.20
CA THR A 51 5.94 -13.16 3.90
C THR A 51 5.20 -14.33 3.23
N PRO A 52 5.82 -15.02 2.26
CA PRO A 52 5.16 -16.12 1.52
C PRO A 52 4.65 -17.24 2.44
N GLU A 53 5.41 -17.58 3.48
CA GLU A 53 5.04 -18.61 4.47
C GLU A 53 3.74 -18.28 5.20
N LEU A 54 3.48 -16.98 5.44
CA LEU A 54 2.23 -16.51 6.04
C LEU A 54 1.07 -16.68 5.06
N GLN A 55 1.30 -16.43 3.76
CA GLN A 55 0.29 -16.65 2.72
C GLN A 55 -0.08 -18.14 2.66
N ASP A 56 0.91 -19.02 2.66
CA ASP A 56 0.70 -20.47 2.65
C ASP A 56 -0.06 -20.96 3.89
N LEU A 57 0.32 -20.48 5.08
CA LEU A 57 -0.36 -20.81 6.33
C LEU A 57 -1.83 -20.38 6.31
N LEU A 58 -2.11 -19.15 5.87
CA LEU A 58 -3.47 -18.62 5.79
C LEU A 58 -4.29 -19.37 4.73
N ALA A 59 -3.69 -19.73 3.59
CA ALA A 59 -4.33 -20.53 2.56
C ALA A 59 -4.68 -21.94 3.08
N GLN A 60 -3.78 -22.59 3.81
CA GLN A 60 -4.04 -23.89 4.43
C GLN A 60 -5.14 -23.79 5.50
N ALA A 61 -5.09 -22.75 6.35
CA ALA A 61 -6.11 -22.53 7.37
C ALA A 61 -7.50 -22.29 6.76
N ALA A 62 -7.59 -21.51 5.69
CA ALA A 62 -8.83 -21.24 4.98
C ALA A 62 -9.45 -22.50 4.35
N ASN A 63 -8.60 -23.44 3.88
CA ASN A 63 -9.04 -24.71 3.32
C ASN A 63 -9.25 -25.82 4.37
N SER A 64 -8.89 -25.57 5.63
CA SER A 64 -9.03 -26.55 6.70
C SER A 64 -10.50 -26.81 7.04
N ARG A 65 -10.85 -28.08 7.21
CA ARG A 65 -12.22 -28.47 7.55
C ARG A 65 -12.57 -27.99 8.95
N THR A 66 -13.63 -27.19 9.06
CA THR A 66 -14.11 -26.71 10.37
C THR A 66 -14.51 -27.90 11.24
N VAL A 67 -13.78 -28.11 12.35
CA VAL A 67 -14.08 -29.20 13.29
C VAL A 67 -15.33 -28.84 14.09
N ARG A 68 -16.44 -29.52 13.84
CA ARG A 68 -17.64 -29.42 14.69
C ARG A 68 -17.51 -30.41 15.84
N ARG A 69 -17.32 -29.89 17.06
CA ARG A 69 -17.41 -30.70 18.29
C ARG A 69 -18.82 -30.64 18.83
N ASN A 70 -19.46 -31.79 19.00
CA ASN A 70 -20.73 -31.86 19.72
C ASN A 70 -20.49 -31.49 21.18
N ARG A 71 -21.07 -30.36 21.59
CA ARG A 71 -21.07 -29.92 22.98
C ARG A 71 -21.94 -30.89 23.78
N ARG A 72 -21.31 -31.78 24.57
CA ARG A 72 -22.03 -32.53 25.60
C ARG A 72 -22.55 -31.52 26.62
N ARG A 73 -23.85 -31.30 26.64
CA ARG A 73 -24.52 -30.68 27.79
C ARG A 73 -24.54 -31.73 28.90
N ALA A 74 -23.99 -31.38 30.05
CA ALA A 74 -24.15 -32.10 31.31
C ALA A 74 -25.55 -31.83 31.87
#